data_AF-A0A6C0ASB6-F1
#
_entry.id   AF-A0A6C0ASB6-F1
#
_cell.length_a   1.000
_cell.length_b   1.000
_cell.length_c   1.000
_cell.angle_alpha   90.00
_cell.angle_beta   90.00
_cell.angle_gamma   90.00
#
_symmetry.space_group_name_H-M   'P 1'
#
loop_
_entity.id
_entity.type
_entity.pdbx_description
1 polymer ?
#
loop_
_entity_poly.entity_id
_entity_poly.type
_entity_poly.pdbx_seq_one_letter_code
_entity_poly.pdbx_strand_id
1 'polypeptide(L)'
;MCILNDPTVRICIGLGLVTMHWIMFSGTMLVILLTNELPVLVLANMFIYLILTMNIIFGDCPISILEDHYLGNSMVNALSELTPYSYKTTDRGNSTLQWIFMSIMVSTTKIILLLIKYTFQEFLESK
;
A
#
# COMPACT_ATOMS: atom_id res chain seq x y z
N MET A 1 3.98 30.85 4.88
CA MET A 1 5.20 30.15 4.45
C MET A 1 6.31 30.07 5.51
N CYS A 2 6.16 30.63 6.72
CA CYS A 2 7.20 30.61 7.76
C CYS A 2 7.19 29.40 8.72
N ILE A 3 6.10 28.60 8.76
CA ILE A 3 5.96 27.48 9.73
C ILE A 3 6.72 26.22 9.26
N LEU A 4 6.96 26.06 7.95
CA LEU A 4 7.65 24.92 7.35
C LEU A 4 9.18 24.97 7.49
N ASN A 5 9.75 26.08 7.97
CA ASN A 5 11.19 26.20 8.20
C ASN A 5 11.62 25.70 9.59
N ASP A 6 10.67 25.40 10.46
CA ASP A 6 10.96 24.82 11.77
C ASP A 6 11.31 23.33 11.60
N PRO A 7 12.53 22.90 12.00
CA PRO A 7 12.96 21.50 11.86
C PRO A 7 12.06 20.53 12.64
N THR A 8 11.49 20.94 13.77
CA THR A 8 10.58 20.11 14.57
C THR A 8 9.27 19.88 13.82
N VAL A 9 8.72 20.91 13.16
CA VAL A 9 7.50 20.78 12.35
C VAL A 9 7.72 19.85 11.17
N ARG A 10 8.85 19.97 10.47
CA ARG A 10 9.20 19.07 9.35
C ARG A 10 9.34 17.61 9.81
N ILE A 11 9.96 17.37 10.96
CA ILE A 11 10.08 16.02 11.54
C ILE A 11 8.70 15.43 11.87
N CYS A 12 7.81 16.20 12.50
CA CYS A 12 6.45 15.74 12.81
C CYS A 12 5.64 15.40 11.55
N ILE A 13 5.73 16.25 10.51
CA ILE A 13 5.08 16.00 9.21
C ILE A 13 5.65 14.73 8.56
N GLY A 14 6.98 14.56 8.56
CA GLY A 14 7.63 13.38 7.99
C GLY A 14 7.22 12.08 8.69
N LEU A 15 7.24 12.05 10.02
CA LEU A 15 6.76 10.90 10.80
C LEU A 15 5.30 10.57 10.49
N GLY A 16 4.44 11.58 10.36
CA GLY A 16 3.04 11.41 9.99
C GLY A 16 2.88 10.77 8.60
N LEU A 17 3.58 11.29 7.60
CA LEU A 17 3.50 10.79 6.22
C LEU A 17 4.01 9.36 6.08
N VAL A 18 5.15 9.03 6.70
CA VAL A 18 5.70 7.66 6.72
C VAL A 18 4.73 6.69 7.41
N THR A 19 4.15 7.10 8.53
CA THR A 19 3.15 6.28 9.25
C THR A 19 1.92 6.03 8.37
N MET A 20 1.43 7.04 7.65
CA MET A 20 0.33 6.89 6.71
C MET A 20 0.67 5.94 5.56
N HIS A 21 1.88 6.03 5.01
CA HIS A 21 2.36 5.13 3.95
C HIS A 21 2.37 3.68 4.43
N TRP A 22 2.85 3.45 5.64
CA TRP A 22 2.90 2.14 6.26
C TRP A 22 1.50 1.57 6.54
N ILE A 23 0.60 2.36 7.12
CA ILE A 23 -0.78 1.92 7.41
C ILE A 23 -1.53 1.60 6.10
N MET A 24 -1.41 2.46 5.09
CA MET A 24 -2.13 2.31 3.82
C MET A 24 -1.77 1.00 3.12
N PHE A 25 -0.50 0.60 3.13
CA PHE A 25 -0.05 -0.60 2.44
C PHE A 25 0.10 -1.81 3.37
N SER A 26 1.02 -1.75 4.35
CA SER A 26 1.30 -2.86 5.27
C SER A 26 0.13 -3.14 6.20
N GLY A 27 -0.58 -2.12 6.67
CA GLY A 27 -1.80 -2.29 7.49
C GLY A 27 -2.90 -3.02 6.73
N THR A 28 -3.18 -2.60 5.50
CA THR A 28 -4.14 -3.29 4.62
C THR A 28 -3.75 -4.74 4.35
N MET A 29 -2.46 -5.02 4.11
CA MET A 29 -1.97 -6.38 3.92
C MET A 29 -2.13 -7.25 5.18
N LEU A 30 -1.87 -6.71 6.37
CA LEU A 30 -2.11 -7.42 7.62
C LEU A 30 -3.60 -7.77 7.79
N VAL A 31 -4.50 -6.83 7.50
CA VAL A 31 -5.95 -7.10 7.53
C VAL A 31 -6.30 -8.23 6.58
N ILE A 32 -5.82 -8.18 5.33
CA ILE A 32 -6.04 -9.23 4.34
C ILE A 32 -5.53 -10.57 4.83
N LEU A 33 -4.33 -10.64 5.41
CA LEU A 33 -3.73 -11.90 5.85
C LEU A 33 -4.41 -12.50 7.09
N LEU A 34 -4.91 -11.68 8.01
CA LEU A 34 -5.46 -12.14 9.29
C LEU A 34 -6.97 -12.39 9.26
N THR A 35 -7.73 -11.62 8.46
CA THR A 35 -9.19 -11.78 8.41
C THR A 35 -9.61 -12.94 7.51
N ASN A 36 -10.64 -13.68 7.90
CA ASN A 36 -11.27 -14.70 7.05
C ASN A 36 -12.69 -14.31 6.63
N GLU A 37 -13.18 -13.16 7.10
CA GLU A 37 -14.50 -12.66 6.75
C GLU A 37 -14.51 -12.15 5.31
N LEU A 38 -15.29 -12.81 4.45
CA LEU A 38 -15.38 -12.48 3.02
C LEU A 38 -15.73 -11.00 2.77
N PRO A 39 -16.69 -10.38 3.49
CA PRO A 39 -17.01 -8.97 3.28
C PRO A 39 -15.84 -8.03 3.58
N VAL A 40 -15.05 -8.34 4.62
CA VAL A 40 -13.86 -7.55 4.99
C VAL A 40 -12.78 -7.68 3.93
N LEU A 41 -12.57 -8.88 3.38
CA LEU A 41 -11.62 -9.10 2.29
C LEU A 41 -12.02 -8.37 1.01
N VAL A 42 -13.32 -8.36 0.66
CA VAL A 42 -13.83 -7.62 -0.50
C VAL A 42 -13.61 -6.12 -0.31
N LEU A 43 -13.91 -5.58 0.89
CA LEU A 43 -13.68 -4.16 1.19
C LEU A 43 -12.19 -3.79 1.13
N ALA A 44 -11.31 -4.62 1.71
CA ALA A 44 -9.87 -4.41 1.64
C ALA A 44 -9.36 -4.48 0.19
N ASN A 45 -9.91 -5.37 -0.63
CA ASN A 45 -9.57 -5.47 -2.05
C ASN A 45 -10.00 -4.22 -2.83
N MET A 46 -11.22 -3.71 -2.60
CA MET A 46 -11.68 -2.44 -3.18
C MET A 46 -10.77 -1.27 -2.80
N PHE A 47 -10.29 -1.25 -1.55
CA PHE A 47 -9.34 -0.22 -1.10
C PHE A 47 -8.01 -0.28 -1.87
N ILE A 48 -7.48 -1.48 -2.16
CA ILE A 48 -6.27 -1.61 -2.99
C ILE A 48 -6.52 -1.13 -4.44
N TYR A 49 -7.69 -1.43 -5.03
CA TYR A 49 -8.05 -0.90 -6.35
C TYR A 49 -8.17 0.62 -6.36
N LEU A 50 -8.63 1.24 -5.28
CA LEU A 50 -8.63 2.70 -5.13
C LEU A 50 -7.19 3.24 -5.14
N ILE A 51 -6.27 2.61 -4.41
CA ILE A 51 -4.84 2.98 -4.40
C ILE A 51 -4.24 2.84 -5.80
N LEU A 52 -4.55 1.74 -6.51
CA LEU A 52 -4.13 1.54 -7.90
C LEU A 52 -4.63 2.66 -8.81
N THR A 53 -5.90 3.03 -8.69
CA THR A 53 -6.52 4.09 -9.51
C THR A 53 -5.82 5.42 -9.27
N MET A 54 -5.56 5.76 -8.01
CA MET A 54 -4.82 6.98 -7.67
C MET A 54 -3.39 6.93 -8.22
N ASN A 55 -2.70 5.79 -8.12
CA ASN A 55 -1.36 5.62 -8.66
C ASN A 55 -1.31 5.80 -10.19
N ILE A 56 -2.33 5.31 -10.91
CA ILE A 56 -2.45 5.50 -12.36
C ILE A 56 -2.72 6.97 -12.71
N ILE A 57 -3.61 7.65 -11.99
CA ILE A 57 -3.99 9.05 -12.27
C ILE A 57 -2.81 10.00 -12.01
N PHE A 58 -2.10 9.80 -10.90
CA PHE A 58 -1.04 10.70 -10.45
C PHE A 58 0.37 10.26 -10.86
N GLY A 59 0.51 9.08 -11.47
CA GLY A 59 1.79 8.49 -11.89
C GLY A 59 2.69 8.01 -10.75
N ASP A 60 2.23 8.14 -9.50
CA ASP A 60 2.98 7.79 -8.30
C ASP A 60 2.05 7.60 -7.08
N CYS A 61 2.60 7.12 -5.97
CA CYS A 61 1.88 7.04 -4.70
C CYS A 61 1.50 8.46 -4.22
N PRO A 62 0.21 8.73 -3.90
CA PRO A 62 -0.23 10.05 -3.43
C PRO A 62 0.54 10.56 -2.21
N ILE A 63 0.96 9.65 -1.33
CA ILE A 63 1.74 9.99 -0.14
C ILE A 63 3.17 10.40 -0.52
N SER A 64 3.80 9.71 -1.48
CA SER A 64 5.13 10.10 -2.00
C SER A 64 5.11 11.49 -2.64
N ILE A 65 4.00 11.87 -3.29
CA ILE A 65 3.81 13.22 -3.85
C ILE A 65 3.75 14.27 -2.73
N LEU A 66 3.06 13.96 -1.63
CA LEU A 66 3.00 14.85 -0.46
C LEU A 66 4.36 14.94 0.25
N GLU A 67 5.10 13.84 0.36
CA GLU A 67 6.46 13.83 0.92
C GLU A 67 7.39 14.72 0.09
N ASP A 68 7.40 14.57 -1.23
CA ASP A 68 8.21 15.42 -2.10
C ASP A 68 7.79 16.91 -1.98
N HIS A 69 6.50 17.20 -1.84
CA HIS A 69 6.01 18.57 -1.71
C HIS A 69 6.39 19.24 -0.37
N TYR A 70 6.28 18.52 0.76
CA TYR A 70 6.47 19.10 2.10
C TYR A 70 7.88 18.90 2.66
N LEU A 71 8.57 17.82 2.29
CA LEU A 71 9.88 17.45 2.81
C LEU A 71 11.00 17.67 1.80
N GLY A 72 10.67 17.75 0.50
CA GLY A 72 11.65 17.84 -0.59
C GLY A 72 12.39 16.53 -0.85
N ASN A 73 11.95 15.45 -0.20
CA ASN A 73 12.47 14.09 -0.36
C ASN A 73 11.38 13.08 -0.01
N SER A 74 11.36 11.92 -0.65
CA SER A 74 10.40 10.84 -0.37
C SER A 74 11.06 9.65 0.32
N MET A 75 10.26 8.82 0.97
CA MET A 75 10.70 7.58 1.58
C MET A 75 11.40 6.66 0.57
N VAL A 76 10.95 6.66 -0.70
CA VAL A 76 11.57 5.85 -1.75
C VAL A 76 12.98 6.32 -2.08
N ASN A 77 13.22 7.64 -2.11
CA ASN A 77 14.55 8.18 -2.34
C ASN A 77 15.49 7.83 -1.18
N ALA A 78 15.02 7.95 0.08
CA ALA A 78 15.77 7.56 1.26
C ALA A 78 16.09 6.05 1.27
N LEU A 79 15.16 5.21 0.81
CA LEU A 79 15.39 3.77 0.68
C LEU A 79 16.38 3.44 -0.44
N SER A 80 16.38 4.19 -1.55
CA SER A 80 17.36 4.05 -2.62
C SER A 80 18.78 4.42 -2.17
N GLU A 81 18.94 5.33 -1.21
CA GLU A 81 20.25 5.65 -0.63
C GLU A 81 20.76 4.56 0.31
N LEU A 82 19.86 3.85 0.99
CA LEU A 82 20.16 2.77 1.93
C LEU A 82 20.35 1.40 1.26
N THR A 83 19.98 1.29 -0.02
CA THR A 83 20.11 0.05 -0.79
C THR A 83 21.18 0.22 -1.88
N PRO A 84 21.95 -0.82 -2.24
CA PRO A 84 22.96 -0.73 -3.28
C PRO A 84 22.37 -0.53 -4.70
N TYR A 85 21.04 -0.41 -4.80
CA TYR A 85 20.31 -0.26 -6.04
C TYR A 85 19.96 1.22 -6.23
N SER A 86 20.58 1.86 -7.23
CA SER A 86 20.21 3.21 -7.64
C SER A 86 18.89 3.15 -8.40
N TYR A 87 17.79 3.45 -7.71
CA TYR A 87 16.50 3.61 -8.36
C TYR A 87 16.51 4.92 -9.14
N LYS A 88 16.28 4.88 -10.46
CA LYS A 88 15.98 6.11 -11.20
C LYS A 88 14.59 6.57 -10.77
N THR A 89 14.35 7.87 -10.70
CA THR A 89 13.03 8.43 -10.35
C THR A 89 11.90 7.95 -11.27
N THR A 90 12.22 7.61 -12.53
CA THR A 90 11.29 6.96 -13.47
C THR A 90 10.87 5.54 -13.08
N ASP A 91 11.65 4.86 -12.24
CA ASP A 91 11.39 3.50 -11.78
C ASP A 91 10.51 3.47 -10.51
N ARG A 92 10.30 4.62 -9.85
CA ARG A 92 9.52 4.74 -8.61
C ARG A 92 8.05 4.37 -8.81
N GLY A 93 7.44 4.91 -9.88
CA GLY A 93 6.07 4.56 -10.25
C GLY A 93 5.93 3.07 -10.58
N ASN A 94 6.87 2.52 -11.34
CA ASN A 94 6.89 1.10 -11.70
C ASN A 94 7.03 0.18 -10.48
N SER A 95 7.92 0.53 -9.54
CA SER A 95 8.10 -0.25 -8.31
C SER A 95 6.83 -0.23 -7.45
N THR A 96 6.24 0.95 -7.25
CA THR A 96 4.98 1.10 -6.51
C THR A 96 3.86 0.27 -7.14
N LEU A 97 3.76 0.29 -8.46
CA LEU A 97 2.76 -0.44 -9.23
C LEU A 97 2.96 -1.97 -9.12
N GLN A 98 4.21 -2.45 -9.08
CA GLN A 98 4.51 -3.86 -8.79
C GLN A 98 4.03 -4.28 -7.40
N TRP A 99 4.27 -3.47 -6.37
CA TRP A 99 3.80 -3.74 -5.02
C TRP A 99 2.27 -3.79 -4.94
N ILE A 100 1.59 -2.84 -5.58
CA ILE A 100 0.12 -2.82 -5.66
C ILE A 100 -0.41 -4.08 -6.36
N PHE A 101 0.18 -4.48 -7.48
CA PHE A 101 -0.21 -5.72 -8.17
C PHE A 101 0.01 -6.96 -7.31
N MET A 102 1.12 -7.04 -6.59
CA MET A 102 1.38 -8.15 -5.67
C MET A 102 0.30 -8.22 -4.57
N SER A 103 -0.11 -7.08 -4.02
CA SER A 103 -1.19 -7.03 -3.03
C SER A 103 -2.54 -7.48 -3.60
N ILE A 104 -2.89 -7.10 -4.82
CA ILE A 104 -4.12 -7.56 -5.50
C ILE A 104 -4.08 -9.07 -5.73
N MET A 105 -2.94 -9.60 -6.18
CA MET A 105 -2.75 -11.04 -6.39
C MET A 105 -2.95 -11.82 -5.08
N VAL A 106 -2.37 -11.34 -3.98
CA VAL A 106 -2.51 -11.97 -2.67
C VAL A 106 -3.95 -11.92 -2.17
N SER A 107 -4.62 -10.76 -2.25
CA SER A 107 -6.02 -10.62 -1.78
C SER A 107 -6.95 -11.54 -2.58
N THR A 108 -6.81 -11.56 -3.90
CA THR A 108 -7.67 -12.33 -4.80
C THR A 108 -7.46 -13.83 -4.60
N THR A 109 -6.21 -14.26 -4.46
CA THR A 109 -5.87 -15.66 -4.15
C THR A 109 -6.50 -16.08 -2.82
N LYS A 110 -6.43 -15.24 -1.78
CA LYS A 110 -7.03 -15.56 -0.48
C LYS A 110 -8.55 -15.68 -0.56
N ILE A 111 -9.22 -14.79 -1.29
CA ILE A 111 -10.68 -14.87 -1.51
C ILE A 111 -11.05 -16.18 -2.19
N ILE A 112 -10.33 -16.56 -3.26
CA ILE A 112 -10.57 -17.83 -3.97
C ILE A 112 -10.37 -19.02 -3.03
N LEU A 113 -9.30 -19.05 -2.23
CA LEU A 113 -9.04 -20.13 -1.28
C LEU A 113 -10.15 -20.28 -0.24
N LEU A 114 -10.68 -19.16 0.27
CA LEU A 114 -11.80 -19.19 1.22
C LEU A 114 -13.08 -19.67 0.56
N LEU A 115 -13.38 -19.24 -0.66
CA LEU A 115 -14.55 -19.73 -1.41
C LEU A 115 -14.47 -21.24 -1.66
N ILE A 116 -13.31 -21.74 -2.09
CA ILE A 116 -13.07 -23.19 -2.25
C ILE A 116 -13.30 -23.91 -0.92
N LYS A 117 -12.74 -23.39 0.18
CA LYS A 117 -12.94 -23.96 1.52
C LYS A 117 -14.43 -24.04 1.88
N TYR A 118 -15.20 -22.98 1.67
CA TYR A 118 -16.64 -22.96 1.96
C TYR A 118 -17.40 -24.00 1.14
N THR A 119 -17.15 -24.08 -0.18
CA THR A 119 -17.79 -25.07 -1.05
C THR A 119 -17.44 -26.50 -0.66
N PHE A 120 -16.19 -26.77 -0.29
CA PHE A 120 -15.78 -28.11 0.17
C PHE A 120 -16.43 -28.49 1.50
N GLN A 121 -16.55 -27.56 2.44
CA GLN A 121 -17.22 -27.81 3.73
C GLN A 121 -18.70 -28.13 3.51
N GLU A 122 -19.40 -27.31 2.71
CA GLU A 122 -20.81 -27.54 2.38
C GLU A 122 -21.02 -28.90 1.69
N PHE A 123 -20.14 -29.27 0.76
CA PHE A 123 -20.19 -30.57 0.10
C PHE A 123 -20.05 -31.73 1.09
N LEU A 124 -19.11 -31.65 2.04
CA LEU A 124 -18.89 -32.69 3.05
C LEU A 124 -20.04 -32.79 4.05
N GLU A 125 -20.67 -31.67 4.42
CA GLU A 125 -21.81 -31.64 5.34
C GLU A 125 -23.13 -32.10 4.68
N SER A 126 -23.24 -31.97 3.35
CA SER A 126 -24.41 -32.41 2.58
C SER A 126 -24.50 -33.94 2.36
N LYS A 127 -23.48 -34.70 2.78
CA LYS A 127 -23.32 -36.13 2.51
C LYS A 127 -23.39 -36.97 3.78
#